data_AF-A0A8X7MRW9-F1
#
_entry.id   AF-A0A8X7MRW9-F1
#
_cell.length_a   1.000
_cell.length_b   1.000
_cell.length_c   1.000
_cell.angle_alpha   90.00
_cell.angle_beta   90.00
_cell.angle_gamma   90.00
#
_symmetry.space_group_name_H-M   'P 1'
#
loop_
_entity.id
_entity.type
_entity.pdbx_description
1 polymer ?
#
loop_
_entity_poly.entity_id
_entity_poly.type
_entity_poly.pdbx_seq_one_letter_code
_entity_poly.pdbx_strand_id
1 'polypeptide(L)'
;MHLLPRRGPQLKEFRDGKALAFNEDTRTSPPMVYLEGHSFWTDEVYCLDDDVVVRPYIFFEDEVGELHGEGFNVVQEERRLNVSNERTTFKVAALGVDSDQRDKLQKLPLYLQEEELRHGNPLRVTAGNKKVYSVPIGIFCDDLSGNKSKKWNKHEALYFSNLLLDRALLDLDAHTHFLSVSASVTATAQLEVVVTALIDVYNNPITVFDVLCNELVLVRPFLLAAFCDNPMAAELSASIGLNGNLFCRLCDADGSLIDTRPKFEQYLRPGRLRCTVQQLYRLDEQIKAAKGGVKVRVDELRKRYGVKDVVTESAVTAMIGFARANQNGPARDA
;
A
#
# COMPACT_ATOMS: atom_id res chain seq x y z
N MET A 1 21.97 -0.67 -5.25
CA MET A 1 20.59 -0.68 -4.72
C MET A 1 20.34 0.70 -4.15
N HIS A 2 19.24 1.32 -4.54
CA HIS A 2 18.89 2.66 -4.08
C HIS A 2 17.88 2.54 -2.95
N LEU A 3 18.27 2.87 -1.71
CA LEU A 3 17.44 2.66 -0.53
C LEU A 3 16.37 3.75 -0.34
N LEU A 4 16.56 4.90 -0.98
CA LEU A 4 15.68 6.05 -0.86
C LEU A 4 14.90 6.29 -2.17
N PRO A 5 13.66 6.80 -2.06
CA PRO A 5 12.96 7.42 -3.17
C PRO A 5 13.79 8.52 -3.81
N ARG A 6 13.52 8.81 -5.08
CA ARG A 6 14.17 9.91 -5.79
C ARG A 6 13.13 10.91 -6.28
N ARG A 7 13.40 12.20 -6.09
CA ARG A 7 12.62 13.28 -6.69
C ARG A 7 13.43 13.90 -7.81
N GLY A 8 12.89 13.83 -9.02
CA GLY A 8 13.47 14.45 -10.20
C GLY A 8 12.44 14.62 -11.31
N PRO A 9 12.77 15.38 -12.37
CA PRO A 9 11.94 15.54 -13.56
C PRO A 9 11.67 14.24 -14.33
N GLN A 10 12.46 13.19 -14.13
CA GLN A 10 12.33 11.94 -14.88
C GLN A 10 11.81 10.79 -14.01
N LEU A 11 10.76 10.13 -14.48
CA LEU A 11 10.25 8.89 -13.91
C LEU A 11 10.85 7.72 -14.70
N LYS A 12 11.82 7.01 -14.12
CA LYS A 12 12.50 5.86 -14.72
C LYS A 12 12.31 4.58 -13.92
N GLU A 13 12.38 4.70 -12.61
CA GLU A 13 12.41 3.60 -11.65
C GLU A 13 11.20 3.67 -10.70
N PHE A 14 10.90 2.58 -10.00
CA PHE A 14 9.83 2.58 -8.99
C PHE A 14 10.05 3.65 -7.91
N ARG A 15 11.31 3.88 -7.53
CA ARG A 15 11.72 4.90 -6.54
C ARG A 15 11.38 6.34 -6.95
N ASP A 16 11.14 6.60 -8.23
CA ASP A 16 10.74 7.91 -8.76
C ASP A 16 9.21 8.10 -8.69
N GLY A 17 8.47 6.99 -8.62
CA GLY A 17 7.02 6.98 -8.64
C GLY A 17 6.42 7.71 -7.44
N LYS A 18 5.26 8.37 -7.66
CA LYS A 18 4.60 9.17 -6.63
C LYS A 18 4.36 8.42 -5.32
N ALA A 19 4.04 7.13 -5.40
CA ALA A 19 3.81 6.27 -4.25
C ALA A 19 5.02 6.11 -3.32
N LEU A 20 6.25 6.35 -3.82
CA LEU A 20 7.47 6.34 -3.01
C LEU A 20 8.03 7.75 -2.82
N ALA A 21 8.23 8.50 -3.92
CA ALA A 21 8.89 9.80 -3.90
C ALA A 21 8.11 10.89 -3.14
N PHE A 22 6.78 10.78 -3.10
CA PHE A 22 5.89 11.72 -2.42
C PHE A 22 5.00 11.00 -1.40
N ASN A 23 5.54 9.94 -0.78
CA ASN A 23 4.82 9.15 0.21
C ASN A 23 4.68 9.92 1.52
N GLU A 24 3.44 10.10 1.97
CA GLU A 24 3.12 10.75 3.25
C GLU A 24 2.91 9.74 4.39
N ASP A 25 2.83 8.44 4.06
CA ASP A 25 2.62 7.38 5.04
C ASP A 25 3.96 6.89 5.59
N THR A 26 4.29 7.28 6.83
CA THR A 26 5.54 6.89 7.51
C THR A 26 5.65 5.39 7.76
N ARG A 27 4.56 4.63 7.57
CA ARG A 27 4.59 3.17 7.56
C ARG A 27 5.30 2.61 6.32
N THR A 28 5.32 3.32 5.21
CA THR A 28 5.90 2.81 3.96
C THR A 28 6.97 3.73 3.37
N SER A 29 7.25 4.87 4.00
CA SER A 29 8.42 5.69 3.69
C SER A 29 9.69 5.11 4.36
N PRO A 30 10.89 5.51 3.89
CA PRO A 30 12.13 5.20 4.59
C PRO A 30 12.10 5.78 6.02
N PRO A 31 12.29 4.95 7.06
CA PRO A 31 12.11 5.39 8.44
C PRO A 31 13.28 6.24 8.95
N MET A 32 14.42 6.16 8.27
CA MET A 32 15.61 6.91 8.64
C MET A 32 16.55 7.15 7.46
N VAL A 33 17.45 8.11 7.65
CA VAL A 33 18.65 8.34 6.84
C VAL A 33 19.87 8.44 7.75
N TYR A 34 21.04 8.15 7.19
CA TYR A 34 22.31 8.26 7.89
C TYR A 34 23.20 9.26 7.16
N LEU A 35 23.70 10.26 7.89
CA LEU A 35 24.61 11.27 7.36
C LEU A 35 25.67 11.60 8.42
N GLU A 36 26.94 11.54 8.02
CA GLU A 36 28.10 11.99 8.84
C GLU A 36 28.18 11.43 10.27
N GLY A 37 27.78 10.17 10.50
CA GLY A 37 27.81 9.59 11.86
C GLY A 37 26.47 9.62 12.59
N HIS A 38 25.47 10.30 12.03
CA HIS A 38 24.21 10.57 12.69
C HIS A 38 23.04 9.93 11.94
N SER A 39 22.13 9.31 12.70
CA SER A 39 20.87 8.79 12.20
C SER A 39 19.75 9.80 12.42
N PHE A 40 19.08 10.19 11.35
CA PHE A 40 17.87 11.02 11.38
C PHE A 40 16.67 10.14 11.03
N TRP A 41 15.59 10.27 11.78
CA TRP A 41 14.41 9.40 11.71
C TRP A 41 13.17 10.20 11.37
N THR A 42 12.24 9.57 10.65
CA THR A 42 10.89 10.12 10.50
C THR A 42 10.15 10.06 11.83
N ASP A 43 9.08 10.84 11.97
CA ASP A 43 8.25 10.93 13.17
C ASP A 43 8.94 11.53 14.42
N GLU A 44 10.19 11.98 14.30
CA GLU A 44 10.95 12.67 15.35
C GLU A 44 11.10 14.16 15.04
N VAL A 45 11.40 14.96 16.06
CA VAL A 45 11.53 16.42 15.94
C VAL A 45 13.00 16.82 15.82
N TYR A 46 13.30 17.73 14.89
CA TYR A 46 14.64 18.29 14.63
C TYR A 46 14.55 19.80 14.44
N CYS A 47 15.62 20.51 14.79
CA CYS A 47 15.80 21.90 14.39
C CYS A 47 16.60 21.98 13.11
N LEU A 48 16.24 22.90 12.23
CA LEU A 48 17.04 23.31 11.08
C LEU A 48 17.98 24.45 11.47
N ASP A 49 18.97 24.73 10.63
CA ASP A 49 19.97 25.81 10.82
C ASP A 49 19.35 27.22 10.96
N ASP A 50 18.11 27.42 10.53
CA ASP A 50 17.35 28.67 10.56
C ASP A 50 16.35 28.74 11.74
N ASP A 51 16.56 27.93 12.78
CA ASP A 51 15.70 27.77 13.97
C ASP A 51 14.29 27.22 13.66
N VAL A 52 14.03 26.78 12.43
CA VAL A 52 12.76 26.11 12.09
C VAL A 52 12.77 24.69 12.64
N VAL A 53 11.73 24.35 13.41
CA VAL A 53 11.57 23.00 13.96
C VAL A 53 10.70 22.18 13.01
N VAL A 54 11.16 20.99 12.62
CA VAL A 54 10.48 20.09 11.68
C VAL A 54 10.30 18.69 12.25
N ARG A 55 9.22 18.04 11.82
CA ARG A 55 8.96 16.61 12.04
C ARG A 55 8.92 15.88 10.69
N PRO A 56 10.02 15.23 10.26
CA PRO A 56 10.10 14.58 8.95
C PRO A 56 9.12 13.42 8.84
N TYR A 57 8.51 13.26 7.66
CA TYR A 57 7.70 12.08 7.32
C TYR A 57 8.27 11.29 6.13
N ILE A 58 9.21 11.88 5.38
CA ILE A 58 9.90 11.23 4.28
C ILE A 58 11.31 11.80 4.11
N PHE A 59 12.22 10.93 3.70
CA PHE A 59 13.54 11.29 3.15
C PHE A 59 13.67 10.78 1.72
N PHE A 60 14.38 11.53 0.89
CA PHE A 60 14.56 11.22 -0.52
C PHE A 60 15.88 11.77 -1.06
N GLU A 61 16.31 11.23 -2.19
CA GLU A 61 17.44 11.74 -2.98
C GLU A 61 16.92 12.68 -4.08
N ASP A 62 17.69 13.70 -4.42
CA ASP A 62 17.50 14.43 -5.68
C ASP A 62 18.20 13.74 -6.87
N GLU A 63 18.30 14.40 -8.02
CA GLU A 63 18.95 13.84 -9.21
C GLU A 63 20.46 13.60 -9.06
N VAL A 64 21.13 14.35 -8.19
CA VAL A 64 22.57 14.25 -7.96
C VAL A 64 22.91 13.37 -6.75
N GLY A 65 21.90 12.86 -6.04
CA GLY A 65 22.05 12.03 -4.86
C GLY A 65 22.22 12.81 -3.56
N GLU A 66 21.91 14.12 -3.56
CA GLU A 66 21.87 14.89 -2.31
C GLU A 66 20.66 14.45 -1.49
N LEU A 67 20.86 14.33 -0.17
CA LEU A 67 19.82 13.89 0.75
C LEU A 67 18.94 15.06 1.18
N HIS A 68 17.64 14.90 0.93
CA HIS A 68 16.60 15.83 1.34
C HIS A 68 15.56 15.14 2.21
N GLY A 69 14.81 15.93 2.95
CA GLY A 69 13.64 15.49 3.70
C GLY A 69 12.48 16.43 3.48
N GLU A 70 11.28 15.91 3.74
CA GLU A 70 10.08 16.72 3.87
C GLU A 70 9.41 16.40 5.20
N GLY A 71 8.98 17.46 5.90
CA GLY A 71 8.42 17.36 7.23
C GLY A 71 7.38 18.43 7.49
N PHE A 72 6.58 18.20 8.53
CA PHE A 72 5.66 19.21 9.04
C PHE A 72 6.42 20.18 9.94
N ASN A 73 6.08 21.46 9.86
CA ASN A 73 6.59 22.46 10.79
C ASN A 73 6.04 22.19 12.19
N VAL A 74 6.87 22.40 13.20
CA VAL A 74 6.52 22.25 14.60
C VAL A 74 6.65 23.61 15.27
N VAL A 75 5.55 24.09 15.84
CA VAL A 75 5.52 25.37 16.54
C VAL A 75 5.57 25.11 18.04
N GLN A 76 6.54 25.72 18.71
CA GLN A 76 6.61 25.70 20.17
C GLN A 76 5.70 26.78 20.75
N GLU A 77 4.70 26.36 21.52
CA GLU A 77 3.80 27.25 22.26
C GLU A 77 3.96 26.98 23.76
N GLU A 78 4.52 27.95 24.49
CA GLU A 78 4.75 27.87 25.94
C GLU A 78 5.46 26.59 26.41
N ARG A 79 4.68 25.55 26.75
CA ARG A 79 5.13 24.26 27.30
C ARG A 79 4.72 23.06 26.44
N ARG A 80 4.36 23.25 25.18
CA ARG A 80 4.04 22.17 24.24
C ARG A 80 4.57 22.46 22.83
N LEU A 81 4.66 21.41 22.03
CA LEU A 81 4.95 21.45 20.61
C LEU A 81 3.69 21.11 19.83
N ASN A 82 3.36 21.89 18.81
CA ASN A 82 2.24 21.61 17.92
C ASN A 82 2.73 21.38 16.50
N VAL A 83 2.39 20.25 15.91
CA VAL A 83 2.60 19.97 14.50
C VAL A 83 1.59 20.80 13.69
N SER A 84 2.10 21.65 12.81
CA SER A 84 1.28 22.47 11.92
C SER A 84 1.01 21.75 10.59
N ASN A 85 0.10 22.29 9.78
CA ASN A 85 -0.16 21.80 8.43
C ASN A 85 0.86 22.32 7.40
N GLU A 86 1.74 23.24 7.80
CA GLU A 86 2.79 23.77 6.92
C GLU A 86 3.89 22.74 6.74
N ARG A 87 4.39 22.63 5.52
CA ARG A 87 5.43 21.66 5.14
C ARG A 87 6.69 22.38 4.74
N THR A 88 7.81 21.83 5.17
CA THR A 88 9.13 22.30 4.78
C THR A 88 9.89 21.17 4.11
N THR A 89 10.47 21.49 2.95
CA THR A 89 11.50 20.66 2.32
C THR A 89 12.85 21.21 2.73
N PHE A 90 13.75 20.34 3.17
CA PHE A 90 15.05 20.73 3.71
C PHE A 90 16.13 19.74 3.26
N LYS A 91 17.38 20.20 3.27
CA LYS A 91 18.55 19.33 3.15
C LYS A 91 18.76 18.58 4.45
N VAL A 92 19.07 17.29 4.40
CA VAL A 92 19.34 16.50 5.61
C VAL A 92 20.56 17.05 6.36
N ALA A 93 21.54 17.62 5.64
CA ALA A 93 22.70 18.28 6.23
C ALA A 93 22.37 19.51 7.08
N ALA A 94 21.19 20.12 6.90
CA ALA A 94 20.73 21.25 7.70
C ALA A 94 20.03 20.82 8.99
N LEU A 95 19.87 19.51 9.24
CA LEU A 95 19.29 19.02 10.49
C LEU A 95 20.31 19.12 11.62
N GLY A 96 19.93 19.85 12.66
CA GLY A 96 20.71 20.02 13.88
C GLY A 96 21.06 18.69 14.53
N VAL A 97 22.35 18.52 14.79
CA VAL A 97 22.93 17.34 15.46
C VAL A 97 23.01 17.54 16.98
N ASP A 98 22.76 18.77 17.46
CA ASP A 98 22.84 19.13 18.87
C ASP A 98 21.87 18.31 19.73
N SER A 99 22.44 17.40 20.54
CA SER A 99 21.70 16.58 21.49
C SER A 99 20.98 17.42 22.53
N ASP A 100 21.53 18.56 22.95
CA ASP A 100 20.96 19.35 24.04
C ASP A 100 19.68 20.06 23.61
N GLN A 101 19.65 20.63 22.40
CA GLN A 101 18.45 21.27 21.85
C GLN A 101 17.36 20.22 21.60
N ARG A 102 17.75 19.08 21.04
CA ARG A 102 16.86 17.95 20.82
C ARG A 102 16.27 17.42 22.12
N ASP A 103 17.09 17.22 23.14
CA ASP A 103 16.69 16.73 24.47
C ASP A 103 15.74 17.71 25.18
N LYS A 104 15.88 19.02 24.93
CA LYS A 104 14.93 20.03 25.42
C LYS A 104 13.57 19.89 24.73
N LEU A 105 13.56 19.74 23.40
CA LEU A 105 12.31 19.58 22.63
C LEU A 105 11.58 18.28 22.99
N GLN A 106 12.31 17.18 23.20
CA GLN A 106 11.72 15.90 23.57
C GLN A 106 11.08 15.88 24.97
N LYS A 107 11.30 16.90 25.80
CA LYS A 107 10.66 17.04 27.12
C LYS A 107 9.30 17.74 27.08
N LEU A 108 8.96 18.40 25.97
CA LEU A 108 7.70 19.11 25.80
C LEU A 108 6.70 18.19 25.07
N PRO A 109 5.47 17.99 25.56
CA PRO A 109 4.50 17.13 24.85
C PRO A 109 4.22 17.65 23.44
N LEU A 110 4.13 16.73 22.48
CA LEU A 110 3.92 16.99 21.06
C LEU A 110 2.47 16.67 20.68
N TYR A 111 1.80 17.58 20.00
CA TYR A 111 0.41 17.43 19.59
C TYR A 111 0.24 17.61 18.08
N LEU A 112 -0.69 16.85 17.50
CA LEU A 112 -1.33 17.17 16.23
C LEU A 112 -2.80 17.45 16.53
N GLN A 113 -3.21 18.71 16.42
CA GLN A 113 -4.53 19.17 16.87
C GLN A 113 -4.73 18.87 18.37
N GLU A 114 -5.59 17.88 18.70
CA GLU A 114 -5.88 17.46 20.07
C GLU A 114 -5.24 16.10 20.41
N GLU A 115 -4.62 15.42 19.45
CA GLU A 115 -4.00 14.11 19.65
C GLU A 115 -2.53 14.27 20.08
N GLU A 116 -2.18 13.70 21.24
CA GLU A 116 -0.79 13.65 21.68
C GLU A 116 -0.02 12.60 20.88
N LEU A 117 1.09 13.03 20.28
CA LEU A 117 1.97 12.22 19.46
C LEU A 117 3.18 11.72 20.25
N ARG A 118 3.77 10.63 19.75
CA ARG A 118 5.06 10.13 20.26
C ARG A 118 6.21 11.00 19.73
N HIS A 119 7.21 11.21 20.57
CA HIS A 119 8.45 11.93 20.19
C HIS A 119 9.44 11.12 19.36
N GLY A 120 9.35 9.80 19.44
CA GLY A 120 10.32 8.86 18.87
C GLY A 120 9.68 7.99 17.81
N ASN A 121 10.44 7.68 16.76
CA ASN A 121 10.04 6.64 15.83
C ASN A 121 10.03 5.30 16.58
N PRO A 122 8.91 4.55 16.60
CA PRO A 122 8.85 3.26 17.29
C PRO A 122 9.92 2.26 16.81
N LEU A 123 10.31 2.32 15.54
CA LEU A 123 11.35 1.45 14.98
C LEU A 123 12.73 1.73 15.56
N ARG A 124 13.00 2.95 16.05
CA ARG A 124 14.31 3.30 16.60
C ARG A 124 14.64 2.47 17.84
N VAL A 125 13.65 2.20 18.68
CA VAL A 125 13.82 1.34 19.86
C VAL A 125 14.18 -0.09 19.45
N THR A 126 13.46 -0.65 18.47
CA THR A 126 13.72 -1.99 17.93
C THR A 126 15.06 -2.09 17.21
N ALA A 127 15.48 -1.01 16.54
CA ALA A 127 16.73 -0.95 15.79
C ALA A 127 17.97 -0.83 16.68
N GLY A 128 17.84 -0.17 17.84
CA GLY A 128 19.00 0.22 18.64
C GLY A 128 19.94 1.09 17.80
N ASN A 129 21.16 0.59 17.55
CA ASN A 129 22.15 1.29 16.72
C ASN A 129 22.15 0.83 15.25
N LYS A 130 21.26 -0.10 14.87
CA LYS A 130 21.22 -0.63 13.49
C LYS A 130 20.51 0.35 12.56
N LYS A 131 20.94 0.41 11.29
CA LYS A 131 20.16 1.05 10.24
C LYS A 131 18.90 0.25 9.93
N VAL A 132 17.86 0.92 9.45
CA VAL A 132 16.59 0.28 9.05
C VAL A 132 16.30 0.60 7.59
N TYR A 133 16.11 -0.44 6.78
CA TYR A 133 15.79 -0.33 5.36
C TYR A 133 14.35 -0.75 5.11
N SER A 134 13.51 0.18 4.64
CA SER A 134 12.18 -0.14 4.10
C SER A 134 12.32 -0.61 2.67
N VAL A 135 11.91 -1.84 2.39
CA VAL A 135 12.10 -2.48 1.08
C VAL A 135 10.75 -2.66 0.37
N PRO A 136 10.39 -1.84 -0.62
CA PRO A 136 9.22 -2.09 -1.45
C PRO A 136 9.39 -3.41 -2.21
N ILE A 137 8.40 -4.27 -2.11
CA ILE A 137 8.32 -5.49 -2.90
C ILE A 137 7.16 -5.41 -3.89
N GLY A 138 7.37 -6.05 -5.03
CA GLY A 138 6.35 -6.29 -6.04
C GLY A 138 6.00 -7.77 -6.04
N ILE A 139 4.73 -8.11 -5.90
CA ILE A 139 4.27 -9.50 -5.99
C ILE A 139 3.67 -9.74 -7.37
N PHE A 140 4.00 -10.87 -7.99
CA PHE A 140 3.41 -11.31 -9.25
C PHE A 140 2.49 -12.49 -8.98
N CYS A 141 1.29 -12.44 -9.55
CA CYS A 141 0.32 -13.53 -9.52
C CYS A 141 0.07 -13.96 -10.96
N ASP A 142 0.46 -15.18 -11.30
CA ASP A 142 0.39 -15.69 -12.67
C ASP A 142 -0.17 -17.12 -12.72
N ASP A 143 -0.85 -17.44 -13.82
CA ASP A 143 -1.34 -18.79 -14.06
C ASP A 143 -0.39 -19.60 -14.95
N LEU A 144 0.08 -20.72 -14.41
CA LEU A 144 1.01 -21.59 -15.12
C LEU A 144 0.30 -22.85 -15.60
N SER A 145 0.65 -23.30 -16.80
CA SER A 145 0.28 -24.65 -17.24
C SER A 145 1.24 -25.67 -16.64
N GLY A 146 0.74 -26.58 -15.81
CA GLY A 146 1.51 -27.67 -15.21
C GLY A 146 1.90 -28.79 -16.17
N ASN A 147 1.70 -28.64 -17.49
CA ASN A 147 2.06 -29.65 -18.50
C ASN A 147 2.51 -28.98 -19.80
N LYS A 148 3.57 -29.52 -20.42
CA LYS A 148 4.06 -29.09 -21.75
C LYS A 148 3.04 -29.26 -22.89
N SER A 149 2.02 -30.11 -22.73
CA SER A 149 1.14 -30.54 -23.83
C SER A 149 -0.37 -30.51 -23.55
N LYS A 150 -0.82 -30.18 -22.33
CA LYS A 150 -2.25 -30.09 -22.02
C LYS A 150 -2.57 -28.80 -21.27
N LYS A 151 -3.41 -27.98 -21.93
CA LYS A 151 -3.92 -26.66 -21.52
C LYS A 151 -4.74 -26.65 -20.20
N TRP A 152 -4.86 -27.77 -19.49
CA TRP A 152 -5.90 -27.99 -18.47
C TRP A 152 -5.37 -28.31 -17.05
N ASN A 153 -4.08 -28.14 -16.78
CA ASN A 153 -3.54 -28.30 -15.43
C ASN A 153 -3.08 -26.94 -14.87
N LYS A 154 -4.05 -26.05 -14.61
CA LYS A 154 -3.80 -24.69 -14.13
C LYS A 154 -3.16 -24.74 -12.74
N HIS A 155 -2.06 -24.03 -12.57
CA HIS A 155 -1.46 -23.74 -11.28
C HIS A 155 -1.44 -22.24 -11.07
N GLU A 156 -1.76 -21.79 -9.86
CA GLU A 156 -1.60 -20.40 -9.46
C GLU A 156 -0.22 -20.25 -8.82
N ALA A 157 0.63 -19.42 -9.40
CA ALA A 157 1.98 -19.18 -8.93
C ALA A 157 2.15 -17.74 -8.42
N LEU A 158 2.89 -17.61 -7.33
CA LEU A 158 3.28 -16.34 -6.73
C LEU A 158 4.80 -16.17 -6.82
N TYR A 159 5.20 -14.98 -7.24
CA TYR A 159 6.59 -14.53 -7.25
C TYR A 159 6.71 -13.16 -6.59
N PHE A 160 7.93 -12.75 -6.25
CA PHE A 160 8.20 -11.38 -5.85
C PHE A 160 9.56 -10.88 -6.32
N SER A 161 9.67 -9.56 -6.37
CA SER A 161 10.93 -8.85 -6.66
C SER A 161 11.14 -7.70 -5.68
N ASN A 162 12.40 -7.38 -5.42
CA ASN A 162 12.81 -6.20 -4.68
C ASN A 162 12.78 -4.97 -5.59
N LEU A 163 11.84 -4.04 -5.36
CA LEU A 163 11.62 -2.87 -6.23
C LEU A 163 12.58 -1.69 -5.95
N LEU A 164 13.61 -1.89 -5.12
CA LEU A 164 14.75 -0.97 -4.99
C LEU A 164 15.85 -1.21 -6.05
N LEU A 165 15.67 -2.23 -6.89
CA LEU A 165 16.53 -2.51 -8.02
C LEU A 165 16.10 -1.68 -9.23
N ASP A 166 17.10 -1.25 -10.00
CA ASP A 166 16.85 -0.58 -11.28
C ASP A 166 16.17 -1.53 -12.26
N ARG A 167 15.42 -0.98 -13.22
CA ARG A 167 14.65 -1.75 -14.20
C ARG A 167 15.49 -2.79 -14.92
N ALA A 168 16.72 -2.45 -15.30
CA ALA A 168 17.64 -3.34 -15.99
C ALA A 168 18.01 -4.58 -15.17
N LEU A 169 18.03 -4.47 -13.84
CA LEU A 169 18.21 -5.61 -12.94
C LEU A 169 16.89 -6.34 -12.72
N LEU A 170 15.79 -5.64 -12.53
CA LEU A 170 14.47 -6.27 -12.39
C LEU A 170 14.07 -7.15 -13.58
N ASP A 171 14.58 -6.87 -14.77
CA ASP A 171 14.38 -7.68 -15.98
C ASP A 171 15.17 -9.00 -16.01
N LEU A 172 16.09 -9.21 -15.08
CA LEU A 172 16.84 -10.46 -14.99
C LEU A 172 16.08 -11.49 -14.16
N ASP A 173 15.99 -12.72 -14.65
CA ASP A 173 15.35 -13.85 -13.95
C ASP A 173 15.88 -14.05 -12.52
N ALA A 174 17.16 -13.72 -12.28
CA ALA A 174 17.80 -13.79 -10.96
C ALA A 174 17.13 -12.91 -9.89
N HIS A 175 16.36 -11.90 -10.30
CA HIS A 175 15.67 -10.96 -9.43
C HIS A 175 14.15 -11.18 -9.37
N THR A 176 13.68 -12.29 -9.93
CA THR A 176 12.32 -12.82 -9.74
C THR A 176 12.39 -14.03 -8.83
N HIS A 177 11.87 -13.89 -7.61
CA HIS A 177 11.96 -14.92 -6.59
C HIS A 177 10.62 -15.66 -6.45
N PHE A 178 10.68 -16.98 -6.52
CA PHE A 178 9.54 -17.85 -6.30
C PHE A 178 9.06 -17.82 -4.84
N LEU A 179 7.75 -17.72 -4.62
CA LEU A 179 7.12 -17.84 -3.29
C LEU A 179 6.35 -19.14 -3.14
N SER A 180 5.41 -19.39 -4.03
CA SER A 180 4.46 -20.50 -3.91
C SER A 180 3.85 -20.86 -5.25
N VAL A 181 3.44 -22.12 -5.40
CA VAL A 181 2.64 -22.60 -6.52
C VAL A 181 1.66 -23.63 -6.02
N SER A 182 0.42 -23.58 -6.51
CA SER A 182 -0.58 -24.58 -6.17
C SER A 182 -1.58 -24.82 -7.29
N ALA A 183 -1.94 -26.09 -7.48
CA ALA A 183 -3.08 -26.48 -8.33
C ALA A 183 -4.42 -26.49 -7.57
N SER A 184 -4.38 -26.47 -6.24
CA SER A 184 -5.56 -26.63 -5.38
C SER A 184 -5.89 -25.39 -4.55
N VAL A 185 -4.99 -24.42 -4.47
CA VAL A 185 -5.15 -23.19 -3.68
C VAL A 185 -5.14 -22.00 -4.63
N THR A 186 -6.18 -21.17 -4.56
CA THR A 186 -6.32 -19.96 -5.39
C THR A 186 -5.22 -18.96 -5.07
N ALA A 187 -4.89 -18.07 -6.03
CA ALA A 187 -3.87 -17.04 -5.81
C ALA A 187 -4.23 -16.13 -4.63
N THR A 188 -5.50 -15.75 -4.49
CA THR A 188 -6.00 -14.93 -3.37
C THR A 188 -5.79 -15.60 -2.01
N ALA A 189 -6.03 -16.91 -1.90
CA ALA A 189 -5.78 -17.65 -0.65
C ALA A 189 -4.28 -17.80 -0.35
N GLN A 190 -3.44 -17.95 -1.39
CA GLN A 190 -1.98 -17.92 -1.21
C GLN A 190 -1.50 -16.52 -0.76
N LEU A 191 -2.07 -15.44 -1.33
CA LEU A 191 -1.76 -14.07 -0.96
C LEU A 191 -2.14 -13.72 0.48
N GLU A 192 -3.21 -14.29 1.04
CA GLU A 192 -3.59 -14.09 2.45
C GLU A 192 -2.44 -14.49 3.40
N VAL A 193 -1.76 -15.60 3.11
CA VAL A 193 -0.59 -16.07 3.86
C VAL A 193 0.58 -15.10 3.69
N VAL A 194 0.82 -14.62 2.45
CA VAL A 194 1.89 -13.66 2.17
C VAL A 194 1.65 -12.33 2.89
N VAL A 195 0.43 -11.80 2.87
CA VAL A 195 0.06 -10.57 3.58
C VAL A 195 0.26 -10.74 5.08
N THR A 196 -0.13 -11.90 5.64
CA THR A 196 0.12 -12.21 7.05
C THR A 196 1.61 -12.20 7.38
N ALA A 197 2.44 -12.83 6.55
CA ALA A 197 3.90 -12.82 6.72
C ALA A 197 4.50 -11.42 6.58
N LEU A 198 3.99 -10.59 5.65
CA LEU A 198 4.43 -9.20 5.52
C LEU A 198 4.05 -8.36 6.73
N ILE A 199 2.85 -8.55 7.29
CA ILE A 199 2.43 -7.87 8.53
C ILE A 199 3.33 -8.28 9.70
N ASP A 200 3.66 -9.57 9.82
CA ASP A 200 4.56 -10.05 10.87
C ASP A 200 5.96 -9.41 10.73
N VAL A 201 6.56 -9.48 9.54
CA VAL A 201 7.88 -8.88 9.27
C VAL A 201 7.85 -7.35 9.39
N TYR A 202 6.72 -6.72 9.09
CA TYR A 202 6.54 -5.29 9.30
C TYR A 202 6.60 -4.91 10.79
N ASN A 203 5.98 -5.71 11.66
CA ASN A 203 6.00 -5.50 13.10
C ASN A 203 7.32 -5.97 13.73
N ASN A 204 7.95 -6.98 13.14
CA ASN A 204 9.17 -7.64 13.58
C ASN A 204 10.23 -7.65 12.45
N PRO A 205 10.92 -6.52 12.19
CA PRO A 205 11.89 -6.43 11.09
C PRO A 205 13.03 -7.45 11.22
N ILE A 206 13.49 -7.96 10.08
CA ILE A 206 14.50 -9.02 10.04
C ILE A 206 15.89 -8.39 10.16
N THR A 207 16.75 -8.94 11.03
CA THR A 207 18.17 -8.56 11.07
C THR A 207 18.94 -9.27 9.97
N VAL A 208 19.62 -8.51 9.12
CA VAL A 208 20.50 -9.02 8.04
C VAL A 208 21.86 -8.31 8.08
N PHE A 209 22.85 -8.86 7.39
CA PHE A 209 24.17 -8.25 7.28
C PHE A 209 24.27 -7.43 5.98
N ASP A 210 24.58 -6.14 6.10
CA ASP A 210 24.88 -5.26 4.98
C ASP A 210 26.39 -5.31 4.68
N VAL A 211 26.75 -5.93 3.55
CA VAL A 211 28.16 -6.10 3.15
C VAL A 211 28.82 -4.78 2.77
N LEU A 212 28.06 -3.80 2.26
CA LEU A 212 28.61 -2.49 1.88
C LEU A 212 28.95 -1.65 3.10
N CYS A 213 28.09 -1.70 4.12
CA CYS A 213 28.31 -0.97 5.37
C CYS A 213 29.09 -1.78 6.43
N ASN A 214 29.30 -3.08 6.19
CA ASN A 214 29.94 -4.02 7.12
C ASN A 214 29.29 -4.04 8.51
N GLU A 215 27.96 -4.04 8.56
CA GLU A 215 27.19 -3.97 9.80
C GLU A 215 25.88 -4.76 9.73
N LEU A 216 25.27 -5.01 10.90
CA LEU A 216 23.93 -5.57 10.97
C LEU A 216 22.89 -4.46 10.80
N VAL A 217 21.94 -4.69 9.90
CA VAL A 217 20.82 -3.79 9.60
C VAL A 217 19.49 -4.50 9.81
N LEU A 218 18.42 -3.73 10.00
CA LEU A 218 17.06 -4.23 9.95
C LEU A 218 16.47 -4.01 8.56
N VAL A 219 15.79 -5.02 8.03
CA VAL A 219 15.07 -4.94 6.76
C VAL A 219 13.58 -5.12 7.01
N ARG A 220 12.79 -4.18 6.49
CA ARG A 220 11.34 -4.15 6.59
C ARG A 220 10.70 -4.13 5.19
N PRO A 221 10.41 -5.30 4.59
CA PRO A 221 9.65 -5.35 3.35
C PRO A 221 8.22 -4.83 3.52
N PHE A 222 7.71 -4.20 2.46
CA PHE A 222 6.30 -3.84 2.37
C PHE A 222 5.80 -4.00 0.93
N LEU A 223 4.53 -4.34 0.76
CA LEU A 223 3.94 -4.48 -0.57
C LEU A 223 3.73 -3.10 -1.20
N LEU A 224 4.43 -2.82 -2.30
CA LEU A 224 4.20 -1.62 -3.10
C LEU A 224 3.20 -1.87 -4.23
N ALA A 225 3.30 -3.01 -4.89
CA ALA A 225 2.50 -3.33 -6.06
C ALA A 225 2.22 -4.84 -6.19
N ALA A 226 1.03 -5.16 -6.68
CA ALA A 226 0.68 -6.50 -7.16
C ALA A 226 0.56 -6.45 -8.69
N PHE A 227 1.39 -7.22 -9.37
CA PHE A 227 1.39 -7.40 -10.81
C PHE A 227 0.63 -8.67 -11.17
N CYS A 228 -0.33 -8.54 -12.06
CA CYS A 228 -1.18 -9.64 -12.44
C CYS A 228 -1.89 -9.33 -13.75
N ASP A 229 -2.44 -10.37 -14.37
CA ASP A 229 -3.25 -10.23 -15.57
C ASP A 229 -4.60 -9.53 -15.28
N ASN A 230 -5.39 -9.28 -16.32
CA ASN A 230 -6.65 -8.54 -16.17
C ASN A 230 -7.70 -9.25 -15.27
N PRO A 231 -7.96 -10.56 -15.45
CA PRO A 231 -8.81 -11.33 -14.54
C PRO A 231 -8.37 -11.24 -13.09
N MET A 232 -7.10 -11.52 -12.78
CA MET A 232 -6.57 -11.51 -11.42
C MET A 232 -6.61 -10.10 -10.82
N ALA A 233 -6.26 -9.07 -11.60
CA ALA A 233 -6.38 -7.68 -11.15
C ALA A 233 -7.83 -7.31 -10.79
N ALA A 234 -8.82 -7.84 -11.51
CA ALA A 234 -10.23 -7.63 -11.17
C ALA A 234 -10.63 -8.36 -9.89
N GLU A 235 -10.14 -9.58 -9.69
CA GLU A 235 -10.34 -10.35 -8.45
C GLU A 235 -9.76 -9.62 -7.23
N LEU A 236 -8.48 -9.22 -7.29
CA LEU A 236 -7.80 -8.52 -6.20
C LEU A 236 -8.42 -7.15 -5.86
N SER A 237 -9.01 -6.48 -6.85
CA SER A 237 -9.65 -5.17 -6.64
C SER A 237 -11.16 -5.25 -6.37
N ALA A 238 -11.73 -6.45 -6.21
CA ALA A 238 -13.19 -6.67 -6.14
C ALA A 238 -13.97 -5.98 -7.28
N SER A 239 -13.38 -5.91 -8.47
CA SER A 239 -13.97 -5.26 -9.64
C SER A 239 -14.82 -6.25 -10.43
N ILE A 240 -15.90 -5.74 -11.02
CA ILE A 240 -16.72 -6.50 -11.98
C ILE A 240 -15.97 -6.86 -13.29
N GLY A 241 -14.80 -6.26 -13.51
CA GLY A 241 -13.96 -6.49 -14.68
C GLY A 241 -14.30 -5.59 -15.88
N LEU A 242 -13.57 -5.78 -16.98
CA LEU A 242 -13.60 -4.91 -18.17
C LEU A 242 -14.94 -4.88 -18.91
N ASN A 243 -15.80 -5.89 -18.70
CA ASN A 243 -17.11 -5.97 -19.34
C ASN A 243 -18.19 -5.20 -18.58
N GLY A 244 -17.89 -4.61 -17.42
CA GLY A 244 -18.82 -3.76 -16.68
C GLY A 244 -18.73 -2.29 -17.08
N ASN A 245 -19.83 -1.55 -16.93
CA ASN A 245 -19.84 -0.10 -17.19
C ASN A 245 -18.90 0.65 -16.22
N LEU A 246 -18.83 0.20 -14.96
CA LEU A 246 -17.88 0.69 -13.96
C LEU A 246 -16.65 -0.24 -13.88
N PHE A 247 -15.92 -0.39 -14.98
CA PHE A 247 -14.78 -1.31 -15.10
C PHE A 247 -13.52 -0.84 -14.35
N CYS A 248 -13.38 0.46 -14.10
CA CYS A 248 -12.15 1.00 -13.53
C CYS A 248 -11.95 0.48 -12.10
N ARG A 249 -10.76 -0.08 -11.85
CA ARG A 249 -10.38 -0.67 -10.56
C ARG A 249 -10.01 0.38 -9.50
N LEU A 250 -9.68 1.60 -9.95
CA LEU A 250 -9.22 2.69 -9.08
C LEU A 250 -10.32 3.71 -8.78
N CYS A 251 -11.27 3.91 -9.69
CA CYS A 251 -12.30 4.92 -9.56
C CYS A 251 -13.68 4.42 -10.04
N ASP A 252 -14.71 5.21 -9.77
CA ASP A 252 -16.08 4.96 -10.20
C ASP A 252 -16.38 5.58 -11.59
N ALA A 253 -15.40 5.58 -12.51
CA ALA A 253 -15.65 5.98 -13.90
C ALA A 253 -16.75 5.09 -14.52
N ASP A 254 -17.73 5.69 -15.18
CA ASP A 254 -18.94 5.03 -15.64
C ASP A 254 -19.13 5.18 -17.16
N GLY A 255 -18.95 4.07 -17.88
CA GLY A 255 -19.11 3.99 -19.33
C GLY A 255 -20.57 3.93 -19.80
N SER A 256 -21.56 3.79 -18.91
CA SER A 256 -22.97 3.73 -19.29
C SER A 256 -23.55 5.06 -19.76
N LEU A 257 -22.86 6.15 -19.45
CA LEU A 257 -23.34 7.51 -19.67
C LEU A 257 -22.69 8.19 -20.88
N ILE A 258 -21.98 7.46 -21.75
CA ILE A 258 -21.27 8.05 -22.90
C ILE A 258 -22.21 8.23 -24.11
N ASP A 259 -23.28 9.00 -23.93
CA ASP A 259 -24.26 9.28 -24.99
C ASP A 259 -24.06 10.65 -25.67
N THR A 260 -23.25 11.52 -25.06
CA THR A 260 -23.06 12.91 -25.46
C THR A 260 -21.60 13.32 -25.30
N ARG A 261 -21.16 14.32 -26.07
CA ARG A 261 -19.78 14.82 -26.02
C ARG A 261 -19.33 15.26 -24.62
N PRO A 262 -20.11 16.03 -23.83
CA PRO A 262 -19.70 16.41 -22.47
C PRO A 262 -19.49 15.20 -21.56
N LYS A 263 -20.34 14.17 -21.68
CA LYS A 263 -20.21 12.96 -20.87
C LYS A 263 -19.04 12.07 -21.31
N PHE A 264 -18.71 12.06 -22.61
CA PHE A 264 -17.47 11.45 -23.08
C PHE A 264 -16.23 12.18 -22.54
N GLU A 265 -16.22 13.51 -22.59
CA GLU A 265 -15.13 14.32 -22.03
C GLU A 265 -14.98 14.11 -20.51
N GLN A 266 -16.10 13.93 -19.79
CA GLN A 266 -16.09 13.54 -18.37
C GLN A 266 -15.52 12.14 -18.15
N TYR A 267 -15.90 11.18 -18.98
CA TYR A 267 -15.42 9.79 -18.91
C TYR A 267 -13.91 9.65 -19.14
N LEU A 268 -13.29 10.56 -19.91
CA LEU A 268 -11.83 10.62 -20.10
C LEU A 268 -11.07 11.12 -18.86
N ARG A 269 -11.77 11.57 -17.82
CA ARG A 269 -11.17 12.03 -16.56
C ARG A 269 -11.34 10.96 -15.48
N PRO A 270 -10.42 10.86 -14.51
CA PRO A 270 -10.60 9.99 -13.36
C PRO A 270 -11.91 10.31 -12.64
N GLY A 271 -12.70 9.26 -12.35
CA GLY A 271 -13.87 9.36 -11.50
C GLY A 271 -13.49 9.52 -10.03
N ARG A 272 -14.49 9.44 -9.15
CA ARG A 272 -14.26 9.38 -7.70
C ARG A 272 -13.42 8.14 -7.36
N LEU A 273 -12.33 8.31 -6.62
CA LEU A 273 -11.50 7.20 -6.18
C LEU A 273 -12.32 6.22 -5.33
N ARG A 274 -12.13 4.93 -5.60
CA ARG A 274 -12.68 3.85 -4.79
C ARG A 274 -11.91 3.79 -3.47
N CYS A 275 -12.61 3.50 -2.38
CA CYS A 275 -11.97 3.21 -1.09
C CYS A 275 -12.52 1.92 -0.47
N THR A 276 -11.69 1.26 0.33
CA THR A 276 -11.98 -0.05 0.93
C THR A 276 -13.29 -0.06 1.72
N VAL A 277 -13.55 0.97 2.53
CA VAL A 277 -14.77 1.08 3.35
C VAL A 277 -16.02 1.05 2.47
N GLN A 278 -16.01 1.78 1.35
CA GLN A 278 -17.13 1.79 0.40
C GLN A 278 -17.28 0.46 -0.32
N GLN A 279 -16.17 -0.20 -0.71
CA GLN A 279 -16.23 -1.51 -1.34
C GLN A 279 -16.87 -2.54 -0.40
N LEU A 280 -16.43 -2.59 0.87
CA LEU A 280 -16.98 -3.50 1.88
C LEU A 280 -18.48 -3.27 2.10
N TYR A 281 -18.91 -2.01 2.21
CA TYR A 281 -20.33 -1.68 2.31
C TYR A 281 -21.13 -2.19 1.08
N ARG A 282 -20.62 -1.97 -0.13
CA ARG A 282 -21.25 -2.41 -1.39
C ARG A 282 -21.35 -3.93 -1.50
N LEU A 283 -20.36 -4.66 -0.99
CA LEU A 283 -20.36 -6.13 -0.92
C LEU A 283 -21.37 -6.65 0.11
N ASP A 284 -21.42 -6.04 1.30
CA ASP A 284 -22.40 -6.37 2.33
C ASP A 284 -23.85 -6.11 1.85
N GLU A 285 -24.10 -5.05 1.07
CA GLU A 285 -25.40 -4.83 0.43
C GLU A 285 -25.80 -5.97 -0.52
N GLN A 286 -24.85 -6.53 -1.27
CA GLN A 286 -25.10 -7.69 -2.12
C GLN A 286 -25.50 -8.91 -1.29
N ILE A 287 -24.82 -9.14 -0.16
CA ILE A 287 -25.14 -10.22 0.78
C ILE A 287 -26.55 -10.04 1.36
N LYS A 288 -26.88 -8.83 1.81
CA LYS A 288 -28.21 -8.49 2.33
C LYS A 288 -29.30 -8.69 1.28
N ALA A 289 -29.06 -8.30 0.03
CA ALA A 289 -29.99 -8.51 -1.07
C ALA A 289 -30.21 -9.99 -1.40
N ALA A 290 -29.17 -10.82 -1.26
CA ALA A 290 -29.23 -12.26 -1.52
C ALA A 290 -30.23 -13.00 -0.61
N LYS A 291 -30.50 -12.48 0.61
CA LYS A 291 -31.48 -13.04 1.56
C LYS A 291 -32.88 -13.19 0.99
N GLY A 292 -33.25 -12.37 0.00
CA GLY A 292 -34.54 -12.45 -0.67
C GLY A 292 -34.67 -13.60 -1.69
N GLY A 293 -33.58 -14.32 -2.01
CA GLY A 293 -33.58 -15.39 -3.03
C GLY A 293 -33.63 -14.88 -4.48
N VAL A 294 -33.60 -13.56 -4.69
CA VAL A 294 -33.74 -12.91 -6.00
C VAL A 294 -32.37 -12.49 -6.54
N LYS A 295 -31.80 -13.30 -7.43
CA LYS A 295 -30.51 -13.02 -8.09
C LYS A 295 -30.48 -11.68 -8.83
N VAL A 296 -31.58 -11.30 -9.46
CA VAL A 296 -31.69 -10.06 -10.25
C VAL A 296 -31.31 -8.83 -9.42
N ARG A 297 -31.77 -8.74 -8.16
CA ARG A 297 -31.46 -7.63 -7.27
C ARG A 297 -29.96 -7.51 -6.96
N VAL A 298 -29.29 -8.65 -6.84
CA VAL A 298 -27.84 -8.68 -6.64
C VAL A 298 -27.11 -8.22 -7.90
N ASP A 299 -27.53 -8.70 -9.07
CA ASP A 299 -26.93 -8.33 -10.35
C ASP A 299 -27.12 -6.83 -10.66
N GLU A 300 -28.23 -6.23 -10.24
CA GLU A 300 -28.45 -4.78 -10.31
C GLU A 300 -27.45 -4.00 -9.44
N LEU A 301 -27.23 -4.42 -8.19
CA LEU A 301 -26.23 -3.80 -7.29
C LEU A 301 -24.81 -3.91 -7.87
N ARG A 302 -24.46 -5.06 -8.43
CA ARG A 302 -23.16 -5.27 -9.09
C ARG A 302 -22.95 -4.34 -10.26
N LYS A 303 -23.96 -4.20 -11.14
CA LYS A 303 -23.91 -3.26 -12.26
C LYS A 303 -23.81 -1.82 -11.80
N ARG A 304 -24.56 -1.44 -10.75
CA ARG A 304 -24.59 -0.09 -10.19
C ARG A 304 -23.23 0.32 -9.61
N TYR A 305 -22.54 -0.60 -8.94
CA TYR A 305 -21.30 -0.28 -8.23
C TYR A 305 -20.02 -0.69 -8.99
N GLY A 306 -20.15 -1.59 -9.97
CA GLY A 306 -19.01 -2.24 -10.60
C GLY A 306 -18.19 -3.12 -9.65
N VAL A 307 -18.84 -3.67 -8.61
CA VAL A 307 -18.16 -4.40 -7.52
C VAL A 307 -18.61 -5.85 -7.48
N LYS A 308 -17.64 -6.76 -7.50
CA LYS A 308 -17.84 -8.20 -7.36
C LYS A 308 -16.52 -8.85 -6.95
N ASP A 309 -16.57 -9.72 -5.94
CA ASP A 309 -15.45 -10.59 -5.57
C ASP A 309 -15.91 -12.04 -5.40
N VAL A 310 -14.94 -12.95 -5.34
CA VAL A 310 -15.14 -14.41 -5.30
C VAL A 310 -15.71 -14.87 -3.95
N VAL A 311 -15.28 -14.26 -2.85
CA VAL A 311 -15.72 -14.64 -1.49
C VAL A 311 -17.18 -14.26 -1.31
N THR A 312 -17.55 -13.02 -1.65
CA THR A 312 -18.93 -12.56 -1.59
C THR A 312 -19.83 -13.29 -2.57
N GLU A 313 -19.36 -13.62 -3.78
CA GLU A 313 -20.12 -14.45 -4.74
C GLU A 313 -20.51 -15.81 -4.14
N SER A 314 -19.56 -16.45 -3.45
CA SER A 314 -19.78 -17.75 -2.82
C SER A 314 -20.86 -17.66 -1.73
N ALA A 315 -20.79 -16.64 -0.88
CA ALA A 315 -21.78 -16.38 0.16
C ALA A 315 -23.17 -16.03 -0.42
N VAL A 316 -23.22 -15.15 -1.43
CA VAL A 316 -24.45 -14.78 -2.15
C VAL A 316 -25.13 -16.01 -2.75
N THR A 317 -24.36 -16.87 -3.42
CA THR A 317 -24.88 -18.08 -4.06
C THR A 317 -25.49 -19.03 -3.03
N ALA A 318 -24.80 -19.26 -1.92
CA ALA A 318 -25.30 -20.08 -0.82
C ALA A 318 -26.59 -19.53 -0.21
N MET A 319 -26.65 -18.21 0.06
CA MET A 319 -27.86 -17.58 0.63
C MET A 319 -29.05 -17.60 -0.31
N ILE A 320 -28.85 -17.37 -1.62
CA ILE A 320 -29.93 -17.46 -2.60
C ILE A 320 -30.48 -18.90 -2.64
N GLY A 321 -29.59 -19.89 -2.63
CA GLY A 321 -29.98 -21.31 -2.57
C GLY A 321 -30.83 -21.60 -1.33
N PHE A 322 -30.36 -21.16 -0.16
CA PHE A 322 -31.08 -21.33 1.10
C PHE A 322 -32.44 -20.63 1.11
N ALA A 323 -32.51 -19.37 0.66
CA ALA A 323 -33.76 -18.61 0.63
C ALA A 323 -34.82 -19.27 -0.26
N ARG A 324 -34.42 -19.76 -1.45
CA ARG A 324 -35.32 -20.47 -2.37
C ARG A 324 -35.81 -21.80 -1.81
N ALA A 325 -34.93 -22.55 -1.13
CA ALA A 325 -35.32 -23.80 -0.48
C ALA A 325 -36.36 -23.57 0.63
N ASN A 326 -36.25 -22.50 1.41
CA ASN A 326 -37.19 -22.18 2.48
C ASN A 326 -38.49 -21.53 1.99
N GLN A 327 -38.50 -20.91 0.80
CA GLN A 327 -39.72 -20.42 0.16
C GLN A 327 -40.56 -21.58 -0.43
N ASN A 328 -39.93 -22.72 -0.72
CA ASN A 328 -40.56 -23.91 -1.31
C ASN A 328 -40.74 -25.07 -0.30
N GLY A 329 -40.61 -24.83 1.00
CA GLY A 329 -40.95 -25.81 2.05
C GLY A 329 -42.45 -26.17 2.04
N PRO A 330 -42.84 -27.37 2.50
CA PRO A 330 -44.17 -27.93 2.25
C PRO A 330 -45.25 -26.97 2.69
N ALA A 331 -46.29 -26.84 1.86
CA ALA A 331 -47.54 -26.20 2.26
C ALA A 331 -47.90 -26.74 3.64
N ARG A 332 -48.21 -25.83 4.57
CA ARG A 332 -48.79 -26.21 5.86
C ARG A 332 -50.05 -27.01 5.54
N ASP A 333 -49.97 -28.33 5.69
CA ASP A 333 -51.15 -29.16 5.79
C ASP A 333 -51.88 -28.75 7.08
N ALA A 334 -53.17 -28.45 6.90
CA ALA A 334 -54.21 -28.06 7.87
C ALA A 334 -54.30 -26.58 8.26
#